data_AF-A0A6G8BS44-F1
#
_entry.id   AF-A0A6G8BS44-F1
#
_cell.length_a   1.000
_cell.length_b   1.000
_cell.length_c   1.000
_cell.angle_alpha   90.00
_cell.angle_beta   90.00
_cell.angle_gamma   90.00
#
_symmetry.space_group_name_H-M   'P 1'
#
loop_
_entity.id
_entity.type
_entity.pdbx_description
1 polymer ?
#
loop_
_entity_poly.entity_id
_entity_poly.type
_entity_poly.pdbx_seq_one_letter_code
_entity_poly.pdbx_strand_id
1 'polypeptide(L)'
;MSRVLVALIIASGGNTVVRADVNIPAGAQIHLAGGSAQLACTDLLIQGAAVQGAGGSATGVRNLTLAAGSSLDMAGSSIQLAQQYTNNGTVNGAGGSLTRVDSASCPAIGKLGAISISEAPPAETVAAVPTLGSVSFGLLMLGLGLIGGLRAARQGSSRERRPLR
;
A
#
# COMPACT_ATOMS: atom_id res chain seq x y z
N MET A 1 0.13 14.42 27.68
CA MET A 1 -1.26 14.33 27.21
C MET A 1 -1.28 14.69 25.72
N SER A 2 -1.07 13.72 24.83
CA SER A 2 -1.10 13.98 23.38
C SER A 2 -2.55 14.14 22.93
N ARG A 3 -2.85 15.25 22.28
CA ARG A 3 -4.15 15.51 21.64
C ARG A 3 -4.18 14.77 20.30
N VAL A 4 -5.11 13.85 20.14
CA VAL A 4 -5.39 13.20 18.85
C VAL A 4 -6.34 14.12 18.08
N LEU A 5 -5.86 14.67 16.96
CA LEU A 5 -6.70 15.40 16.00
C LEU A 5 -7.33 14.37 15.07
N VAL A 6 -8.64 14.11 15.23
CA VAL A 6 -9.42 13.31 14.28
C VAL A 6 -9.96 14.28 13.23
N ALA A 7 -9.41 14.23 12.01
CA ALA A 7 -9.90 15.01 10.88
C ALA A 7 -10.94 14.19 10.11
N LEU A 8 -12.21 14.58 10.20
CA LEU A 8 -13.29 14.04 9.36
C LEU A 8 -13.41 14.94 8.12
N ILE A 9 -13.03 14.44 6.95
CA ILE A 9 -13.18 15.16 5.68
C ILE A 9 -14.52 14.75 5.05
N ILE A 10 -15.51 15.64 5.06
CA ILE A 10 -16.78 15.43 4.34
C ILE A 10 -16.69 16.18 3.01
N ALA A 11 -16.26 15.48 1.95
CA ALA A 11 -16.34 16.01 0.59
C ALA A 11 -17.77 15.79 0.05
N SER A 12 -18.57 16.86 -0.03
CA SER A 12 -19.90 16.81 -0.64
C SER A 12 -19.86 17.45 -2.03
N GLY A 13 -19.90 16.60 -3.06
CA GLY A 13 -19.91 17.06 -4.46
C GLY A 13 -20.08 15.92 -5.46
N GLY A 14 -21.34 15.63 -5.82
CA GLY A 14 -21.77 14.92 -7.03
C GLY A 14 -21.55 13.40 -7.05
N ASN A 15 -22.64 12.62 -6.92
CA ASN A 15 -22.79 11.18 -7.24
C ASN A 15 -21.60 10.23 -6.95
N THR A 16 -20.71 10.61 -6.04
CA THR A 16 -19.76 9.73 -5.42
C THR A 16 -20.51 9.09 -4.26
N VAL A 17 -20.46 7.75 -4.17
CA VAL A 17 -20.77 7.09 -2.90
C VAL A 17 -19.78 7.68 -1.90
N VAL A 18 -20.23 8.61 -1.07
CA VAL A 18 -19.43 9.17 0.03
C VAL A 18 -19.16 8.02 0.97
N ARG A 19 -18.02 7.36 0.76
CA ARG A 19 -17.53 6.31 1.65
C ARG A 19 -16.89 7.05 2.81
N ALA A 20 -17.47 6.94 3.99
CA ALA A 20 -16.72 7.22 5.20
C ALA A 20 -15.52 6.27 5.23
N ASP A 21 -14.35 6.84 5.50
CA ASP A 21 -13.11 6.15 5.81
C ASP A 21 -12.59 6.65 7.17
N VAL A 22 -12.03 5.74 7.95
CA VAL A 22 -11.23 6.08 9.13
C VAL A 22 -9.80 5.83 8.77
N ASN A 23 -9.05 6.91 8.59
CA ASN A 23 -7.63 6.87 8.28
C ASN A 23 -6.80 7.21 9.54
N ILE A 24 -5.88 6.32 9.89
CA ILE A 24 -4.86 6.54 10.91
C ILE A 24 -3.55 6.83 10.16
N PRO A 25 -3.16 8.10 9.99
CA PRO A 25 -2.01 8.44 9.15
C PRO A 25 -0.69 7.95 9.76
N ALA A 26 0.35 7.89 8.94
CA ALA A 26 1.70 7.53 9.39
C ALA A 26 2.16 8.44 10.55
N GLY A 27 2.75 7.83 11.58
CA GLY A 27 3.16 8.52 12.80
C GLY A 27 2.02 8.82 13.80
N ALA A 28 0.75 8.59 13.44
CA ALA A 28 -0.36 8.66 14.37
C ALA A 28 -0.62 7.31 15.05
N GLN A 29 -1.23 7.35 16.23
CA GLN A 29 -1.67 6.17 16.96
C GLN A 29 -3.11 6.32 17.45
N ILE A 30 -3.90 5.26 17.31
CA ILE A 30 -5.18 5.12 18.03
C ILE A 30 -5.07 4.01 19.08
N HIS A 31 -5.70 4.21 20.22
CA HIS A 31 -5.75 3.23 21.30
C HIS A 31 -7.19 3.09 21.79
N LEU A 32 -7.81 1.91 21.62
CA LEU A 32 -9.17 1.65 22.11
C LEU A 32 -9.20 1.24 23.58
N ALA A 33 -8.07 0.81 24.15
CA ALA A 33 -7.92 0.46 25.57
C ALA A 33 -8.91 -0.61 26.06
N GLY A 34 -9.20 -1.59 25.21
CA GLY A 34 -10.20 -2.62 25.48
C GLY A 34 -11.65 -2.17 25.21
N GLY A 35 -11.85 -0.93 24.76
CA GLY A 35 -13.15 -0.40 24.38
C GLY A 35 -13.68 -0.92 23.04
N SER A 36 -14.89 -0.50 22.69
CA SER A 36 -15.57 -0.86 21.44
C SER A 36 -15.62 0.30 20.45
N ALA A 37 -15.47 -0.01 19.16
CA ALA A 37 -15.67 0.91 18.05
C ALA A 37 -16.69 0.33 17.07
N GLN A 38 -17.65 1.14 16.64
CA GLN A 38 -18.62 0.78 15.61
C GLN A 38 -18.44 1.72 14.41
N LEU A 39 -18.07 1.13 13.27
CA LEU A 39 -17.67 1.85 12.07
C LEU A 39 -18.78 1.91 11.01
N ALA A 40 -19.95 1.31 11.26
CA ALA A 40 -21.15 1.48 10.43
C ALA A 40 -20.92 1.28 8.91
N CYS A 41 -20.18 0.25 8.55
CA CYS A 41 -19.74 -0.07 7.18
C CYS A 41 -18.72 0.90 6.56
N THR A 42 -17.82 1.43 7.39
CA THR A 42 -16.71 2.31 7.00
C THR A 42 -15.44 1.51 6.76
N ASP A 43 -14.60 1.98 5.83
CA ASP A 43 -13.26 1.43 5.64
C ASP A 43 -12.33 1.90 6.75
N LEU A 44 -11.50 0.99 7.27
CA LEU A 44 -10.47 1.28 8.26
C LEU A 44 -9.10 1.14 7.58
N LEU A 45 -8.43 2.28 7.39
CA LEU A 45 -7.09 2.37 6.81
C LEU A 45 -6.07 2.72 7.89
N ILE A 46 -5.12 1.81 8.12
CA ILE A 46 -4.09 1.96 9.14
C ILE A 46 -2.76 2.22 8.42
N GLN A 47 -2.24 3.43 8.54
CA GLN A 47 -0.91 3.82 8.03
C GLN A 47 0.07 4.11 9.17
N GLY A 48 -0.42 4.41 10.37
CA GLY A 48 0.34 4.51 11.60
C GLY A 48 0.20 3.26 12.48
N ALA A 49 -0.16 3.46 13.74
CA ALA A 49 -0.35 2.39 14.72
C ALA A 49 -1.80 2.32 15.24
N ALA A 50 -2.33 1.13 15.42
CA ALA A 50 -3.61 0.90 16.08
C ALA A 50 -3.47 -0.15 17.18
N VAL A 51 -3.92 0.18 18.39
CA VAL A 51 -3.90 -0.72 19.54
C VAL A 51 -5.33 -0.90 20.04
N GLN A 52 -5.87 -2.11 19.94
CA GLN A 52 -7.22 -2.38 20.46
C GLN A 52 -7.21 -2.54 21.98
N GLY A 53 -6.19 -3.21 22.53
CA GLY A 53 -6.16 -3.63 23.92
C GLY A 53 -7.07 -4.83 24.19
N ALA A 54 -6.73 -5.64 25.21
CA ALA A 54 -7.47 -6.85 25.54
C ALA A 54 -8.95 -6.55 25.84
N GLY A 55 -9.86 -7.39 25.33
CA GLY A 55 -11.30 -7.19 25.40
C GLY A 55 -11.86 -6.18 24.40
N GLY A 56 -10.99 -5.51 23.63
CA GLY A 56 -11.39 -4.55 22.61
C GLY A 56 -12.21 -5.18 21.49
N SER A 57 -13.13 -4.40 20.92
CA SER A 57 -13.92 -4.83 19.76
C SER A 57 -14.05 -3.72 18.72
N ALA A 58 -13.85 -4.06 17.45
CA ALA A 58 -14.21 -3.20 16.33
C ALA A 58 -15.24 -3.92 15.46
N THR A 59 -16.38 -3.28 15.22
CA THR A 59 -17.47 -3.83 14.42
C THR A 59 -17.85 -2.88 13.28
N GLY A 60 -18.61 -3.39 12.32
CA GLY A 60 -19.06 -2.60 11.18
C GLY A 60 -17.91 -2.07 10.33
N VAL A 61 -16.77 -2.77 10.30
CA VAL A 61 -15.70 -2.47 9.36
C VAL A 61 -16.13 -3.00 8.00
N ARG A 62 -16.06 -2.19 6.94
CA ARG A 62 -16.26 -2.69 5.59
C ARG A 62 -15.01 -3.37 5.08
N ASN A 63 -13.93 -2.60 4.90
CA ASN A 63 -12.61 -3.10 4.56
C ASN A 63 -11.60 -2.72 5.65
N LEU A 64 -10.66 -3.60 5.94
CA LEU A 64 -9.50 -3.32 6.80
C LEU A 64 -8.23 -3.38 5.96
N THR A 65 -7.48 -2.29 5.91
CA THR A 65 -6.22 -2.21 5.18
C THR A 65 -5.11 -1.70 6.08
N LEU A 66 -4.03 -2.48 6.19
CA LEU A 66 -2.79 -2.06 6.83
C LEU A 66 -1.77 -1.70 5.75
N ALA A 67 -1.27 -0.47 5.79
CA ALA A 67 -0.22 -0.02 4.88
C ALA A 67 1.16 -0.54 5.31
N ALA A 68 2.14 -0.45 4.41
CA ALA A 68 3.52 -0.77 4.73
C ALA A 68 4.05 0.11 5.88
N GLY A 69 4.78 -0.49 6.83
CA GLY A 69 5.30 0.20 8.02
C GLY A 69 4.26 0.48 9.11
N SER A 70 2.99 0.12 8.90
CA SER A 70 1.94 0.22 9.93
C SER A 70 1.99 -0.93 10.93
N SER A 71 1.35 -0.72 12.10
CA SER A 71 1.19 -1.76 13.11
C SER A 71 -0.23 -1.84 13.65
N LEU A 72 -0.71 -3.07 13.85
CA LEU A 72 -1.99 -3.36 14.51
C LEU A 72 -1.76 -4.34 15.65
N ASP A 73 -1.98 -3.87 16.87
CA ASP A 73 -2.01 -4.72 18.06
C ASP A 73 -3.46 -5.05 18.42
N MET A 74 -3.81 -6.31 18.23
CA MET A 74 -5.12 -6.86 18.52
C MET A 74 -5.05 -8.02 19.54
N ALA A 75 -4.02 -8.03 20.39
CA ALA A 75 -3.88 -9.06 21.41
C ALA A 75 -5.12 -9.14 22.32
N GLY A 76 -5.76 -10.32 22.37
CA GLY A 76 -6.96 -10.57 23.15
C GLY A 76 -8.19 -9.75 22.74
N SER A 77 -8.27 -9.28 21.49
CA SER A 77 -9.35 -8.42 20.99
C SER A 77 -10.03 -8.99 19.73
N SER A 78 -11.10 -8.36 19.26
CA SER A 78 -11.88 -8.83 18.11
C SER A 78 -12.16 -7.74 17.08
N ILE A 79 -12.05 -8.10 15.80
CA ILE A 79 -12.47 -7.26 14.68
C ILE A 79 -13.46 -8.04 13.81
N GLN A 80 -14.61 -7.42 13.55
CA GLN A 80 -15.63 -7.90 12.64
C GLN A 80 -15.67 -6.99 11.41
N LEU A 81 -15.41 -7.58 10.24
CA LEU A 81 -15.49 -6.90 8.96
C LEU A 81 -16.46 -7.59 8.00
N ALA A 82 -16.95 -6.85 7.01
CA ALA A 82 -17.85 -7.42 6.00
C ALA A 82 -17.10 -7.90 4.75
N GLN A 83 -16.08 -7.17 4.31
CA GLN A 83 -15.49 -7.35 2.98
C GLN A 83 -14.02 -7.79 3.04
N GLN A 84 -13.10 -6.93 2.60
CA GLN A 84 -11.71 -7.29 2.40
C GLN A 84 -10.85 -7.01 3.62
N TYR A 85 -9.85 -7.87 3.81
CA TYR A 85 -8.73 -7.66 4.71
C TYR A 85 -7.45 -7.66 3.88
N THR A 86 -6.62 -6.64 4.06
CA THR A 86 -5.31 -6.53 3.40
C THR A 86 -4.28 -6.14 4.43
N ASN A 87 -3.22 -6.94 4.52
CA ASN A 87 -2.13 -6.71 5.45
C ASN A 87 -0.80 -6.52 4.73
N ASN A 88 -0.34 -5.27 4.66
CA ASN A 88 1.01 -4.95 4.20
C ASN A 88 1.90 -4.48 5.37
N GLY A 89 1.40 -4.56 6.61
CA GLY A 89 2.06 -4.08 7.82
C GLY A 89 2.40 -5.20 8.79
N THR A 90 2.49 -4.85 10.06
CA THR A 90 2.74 -5.78 11.17
C THR A 90 1.49 -5.97 12.01
N VAL A 91 1.16 -7.22 12.34
CA VAL A 91 0.01 -7.53 13.19
C VAL A 91 0.44 -8.36 14.39
N ASN A 92 0.16 -7.88 15.59
CA ASN A 92 0.21 -8.67 16.82
C ASN A 92 -1.17 -9.25 17.11
N GLY A 93 -1.37 -10.52 16.73
CA GLY A 93 -2.64 -11.22 16.84
C GLY A 93 -2.79 -12.10 18.09
N ALA A 94 -1.94 -11.98 19.11
CA ALA A 94 -1.89 -12.94 20.23
C ALA A 94 -3.25 -13.07 20.95
N GLY A 95 -3.98 -14.16 20.69
CA GLY A 95 -5.34 -14.36 21.22
C GLY A 95 -6.41 -13.43 20.64
N GLY A 96 -6.08 -12.66 19.60
CA GLY A 96 -7.00 -11.81 18.86
C GLY A 96 -7.75 -12.58 17.77
N SER A 97 -8.86 -12.03 17.30
CA SER A 97 -9.67 -12.62 16.23
C SER A 97 -10.08 -11.60 15.17
N LEU A 98 -9.98 -12.02 13.91
CA LEU A 98 -10.52 -11.29 12.76
C LEU A 98 -11.59 -12.17 12.13
N THR A 99 -12.82 -11.66 11.99
CA THR A 99 -13.95 -12.44 11.49
C THR A 99 -14.72 -11.67 10.43
N ARG A 100 -15.16 -12.39 9.40
CA ARG A 100 -16.08 -11.89 8.40
C ARG A 100 -17.51 -12.13 8.85
N VAL A 101 -18.30 -11.08 8.95
CA VAL A 101 -19.69 -11.12 9.42
C VAL A 101 -20.57 -10.36 8.44
N ASP A 102 -21.76 -10.92 8.17
CA ASP A 102 -22.77 -10.27 7.34
C ASP A 102 -23.71 -9.40 8.18
N SER A 103 -24.18 -8.28 7.62
CA SER A 103 -25.15 -7.41 8.28
C SER A 103 -25.99 -6.64 7.26
N ALA A 104 -27.21 -6.28 7.64
CA ALA A 104 -28.14 -5.57 6.76
C ALA A 104 -27.58 -4.23 6.22
N SER A 105 -26.76 -3.55 7.03
CA SER A 105 -26.10 -2.28 6.67
C SER A 105 -24.72 -2.46 6.02
N CYS A 106 -24.14 -3.67 6.07
CA CYS A 106 -22.83 -3.96 5.53
C CYS A 106 -22.77 -5.40 5.02
N PRO A 107 -23.19 -5.64 3.76
CA PRO A 107 -23.20 -6.96 3.17
C PRO A 107 -21.79 -7.55 3.08
N ALA A 108 -21.65 -8.79 3.54
CA ALA A 108 -20.39 -9.48 3.48
C ALA A 108 -20.02 -9.88 2.04
N ILE A 109 -18.74 -9.81 1.72
CA ILE A 109 -18.18 -10.30 0.46
C ILE A 109 -17.16 -11.39 0.76
N GLY A 110 -17.41 -12.60 0.26
CA GLY A 110 -16.56 -13.77 0.46
C GLY A 110 -17.05 -14.70 1.56
N LYS A 111 -16.20 -15.65 1.97
CA LYS A 111 -16.55 -16.67 2.97
C LYS A 111 -16.69 -16.05 4.36
N LEU A 112 -17.83 -16.27 5.01
CA LEU A 112 -18.08 -15.87 6.39
C LEU A 112 -17.21 -16.68 7.37
N GLY A 113 -16.95 -16.10 8.54
CA GLY A 113 -16.18 -16.72 9.62
C GLY A 113 -14.76 -16.18 9.74
N ALA A 114 -13.88 -16.93 10.41
CA ALA A 114 -12.54 -16.47 10.75
C ALA A 114 -11.69 -16.14 9.50
N ILE A 115 -10.92 -15.06 9.60
CA ILE A 115 -9.92 -14.62 8.62
C ILE A 115 -8.54 -14.85 9.24
N SER A 116 -7.60 -15.39 8.46
CA SER A 116 -6.20 -15.56 8.88
C SER A 116 -5.54 -14.20 9.11
N ILE A 117 -5.13 -13.96 10.36
CA ILE A 117 -4.55 -12.67 10.81
C ILE A 117 -3.06 -12.58 10.46
N SER A 118 -2.41 -13.74 10.29
CA SER A 118 -0.97 -13.90 10.21
C SER A 118 -0.40 -13.93 8.79
N GLU A 119 -1.16 -13.51 7.78
CA GLU A 119 -0.59 -13.33 6.45
C GLU A 119 0.27 -12.05 6.51
N ALA A 120 1.51 -12.22 6.97
CA ALA A 120 2.57 -11.30 6.64
C ALA A 120 2.64 -11.25 5.11
N PRO A 121 2.75 -10.06 4.49
CA PRO A 121 3.04 -10.01 3.07
C PRO A 121 4.25 -10.93 2.82
N PRO A 122 4.23 -11.79 1.78
CA PRO A 122 5.40 -12.59 1.46
C PRO A 122 6.56 -11.63 1.44
N ALA A 123 7.60 -11.90 2.25
CA ALA A 123 8.81 -11.10 2.21
C ALA A 123 9.17 -11.00 0.74
N GLU A 124 9.10 -9.78 0.18
CA GLU A 124 9.70 -9.54 -1.11
C GLU A 124 11.18 -9.84 -0.88
N THR A 125 11.57 -11.08 -1.13
CA THR A 125 12.91 -11.38 -1.54
C THR A 125 13.04 -10.54 -2.79
N VAL A 126 13.59 -9.34 -2.62
CA VAL A 126 14.12 -8.55 -3.71
C VAL A 126 15.10 -9.51 -4.36
N ALA A 127 14.63 -10.25 -5.36
CA ALA A 127 15.48 -11.06 -6.20
C ALA A 127 16.47 -10.04 -6.72
N ALA A 128 17.73 -10.18 -6.30
CA ALA A 128 18.78 -9.30 -6.74
C ALA A 128 18.64 -9.21 -8.26
N VAL A 129 18.25 -8.03 -8.76
CA VAL A 129 18.23 -7.78 -10.20
C VAL A 129 19.64 -8.16 -10.64
N PRO A 130 19.82 -9.14 -11.53
CA PRO A 130 21.14 -9.49 -11.99
C PRO A 130 21.72 -8.20 -12.55
N THR A 131 22.70 -7.65 -11.84
CA THR A 131 23.45 -6.50 -12.30
C THR A 131 23.98 -6.94 -13.65
N LEU A 132 23.47 -6.32 -14.73
CA LEU A 132 24.06 -6.50 -16.04
C LEU A 132 25.51 -6.06 -15.86
N GLY A 133 26.41 -7.04 -15.77
CA GLY A 133 27.82 -6.79 -15.54
C GLY A 133 28.30 -5.75 -16.54
N SER A 134 29.27 -4.94 -16.14
CA SER A 134 29.83 -3.80 -16.89
C SER A 134 30.15 -4.10 -18.36
N VAL A 135 30.31 -5.38 -18.70
CA VAL A 135 30.51 -5.94 -20.04
C VAL A 135 29.31 -5.71 -20.98
N SER A 136 28.07 -5.77 -20.48
CA SER A 136 26.85 -5.59 -21.29
C SER A 136 26.66 -4.13 -21.74
N PHE A 137 27.00 -3.16 -20.88
CA PHE A 137 27.03 -1.74 -21.24
C PHE A 137 28.16 -1.42 -22.23
N GLY A 138 29.32 -2.09 -22.08
CA GLY A 138 30.44 -1.95 -23.01
C GLY A 138 30.08 -2.38 -24.44
N LEU A 139 29.40 -3.51 -24.60
CA LEU A 139 28.95 -3.99 -25.91
C LEU A 139 27.86 -3.10 -26.54
N LEU A 140 26.93 -2.56 -25.75
CA LEU A 140 25.90 -1.66 -26.25
C LEU A 140 26.51 -0.34 -26.78
N MET A 141 27.50 0.21 -26.07
CA MET A 141 28.20 1.44 -26.49
C MET A 141 29.09 1.21 -27.72
N LEU A 142 29.73 0.04 -27.85
CA LEU A 142 30.49 -0.32 -29.05
C LEU A 142 29.58 -0.47 -30.28
N GLY A 143 28.39 -1.04 -30.10
CA GLY A 143 27.37 -1.16 -31.15
C GLY A 143 26.84 0.19 -31.64
N LEU A 144 26.57 1.14 -30.73
CA LEU A 144 26.13 2.49 -31.09
C LEU A 144 27.23 3.32 -31.77
N GLY A 145 28.50 3.11 -31.40
CA GLY A 145 29.65 3.77 -32.03
C GLY A 145 29.83 3.41 -33.51
N LEU A 146 29.60 2.14 -33.89
CA LEU A 146 29.68 1.69 -35.28
C LEU A 146 28.57 2.29 -36.16
N ILE A 147 27.37 2.48 -35.61
CA ILE A 147 26.22 3.07 -36.34
C ILE A 147 26.40 4.60 -36.51
N GLY A 148 27.00 5.28 -35.53
CA GLY A 148 27.32 6.71 -35.60
C GLY A 148 28.47 7.04 -36.56
N GLY A 149 29.53 6.21 -36.59
CA GLY A 149 30.70 6.43 -37.45
C GLY A 149 30.41 6.36 -38.95
N LEU A 150 29.47 5.50 -39.37
CA LEU A 150 29.05 5.37 -40.77
C LEU A 150 28.35 6.63 -41.32
N ARG A 151 27.76 7.47 -40.45
CA ARG A 151 27.15 8.75 -40.87
C ARG A 151 28.16 9.89 -41.02
N ALA A 152 29.26 9.86 -40.27
CA ALA A 152 30.32 10.89 -40.37
C ALA A 152 31.17 10.73 -41.65
N ALA A 153 31.38 9.50 -42.13
CA ALA A 153 32.17 9.25 -43.34
C ALA A 153 31.51 9.78 -44.65
N ARG A 154 30.21 10.08 -44.64
CA ARG A 154 29.49 10.57 -45.84
C ARG A 154 29.52 12.10 -46.03
N GLN A 155 29.98 12.87 -45.04
CA GLN A 155 29.98 14.34 -45.13
C GLN A 155 31.31 14.96 -45.61
N GLY A 156 32.35 14.15 -45.87
CA GLY A 156 33.70 14.64 -46.17
C GLY A 156 34.03 15.00 -47.62
N SER A 157 33.13 14.81 -48.60
CA SER A 157 33.52 14.92 -50.03
C SER A 157 33.12 16.23 -50.73
N SER A 158 32.68 17.28 -50.02
CA SER A 158 32.17 18.53 -50.65
C SER A 158 32.94 19.81 -50.29
N ARG A 159 34.27 19.76 -50.21
CA ARG A 159 35.09 20.99 -50.20
C ARG A 159 36.42 20.82 -50.93
N GLU A 160 36.37 20.79 -52.26
CA GLU A 160 37.53 21.16 -53.08
C GLU A 160 37.08 21.62 -54.48
N ARG A 161 36.59 22.87 -54.59
CA ARG A 161 36.72 23.66 -55.83
C ARG A 161 36.87 25.13 -55.47
N ARG A 162 38.13 25.57 -55.30
CA ARG A 162 38.53 26.95 -55.59
C ARG A 162 38.39 27.20 -57.09
N PRO A 163 37.99 28.41 -57.49
CA PRO A 163 38.62 29.04 -58.63
C PRO A 163 39.41 30.27 -58.16
N LEU A 164 40.68 30.28 -58.52
CA LEU A 164 41.50 31.49 -58.62
C LEU A 164 41.01 32.29 -59.82
N ARG A 165 40.58 33.54 -59.59
CA ARG A 165 40.84 34.66 -60.48
C ARG A 165 40.59 35.98 -59.76
#